data_AF-A0A847G8H4-F1
#
_entry.id   AF-A0A847G8H4-F1
#
_cell.length_a   1.000
_cell.length_b   1.000
_cell.length_c   1.000
_cell.angle_alpha   90.00
_cell.angle_beta   90.00
_cell.angle_gamma   90.00
#
_symmetry.space_group_name_H-M   'P 1'
#
loop_
_entity.id
_entity.type
_entity.pdbx_description
1 polymer ?
#
loop_
_entity_poly.entity_id
_entity_poly.type
_entity_poly.pdbx_seq_one_letter_code
_entity_poly.pdbx_strand_id
1 'polypeptide(L)'
;THNTTGTGDMVNLKAIEAGVDIVDCALSPLGNGTSQPATESLIATLQGTEYDTGIDLNELTKATDHFRGVAQKLKEQGILDPKVLSVDVNTLKYQVPGGMLSNLINQLKQAGQSDKLYEVLAEVPRVRKDFGYPPLVTPTSQIVGTQAVMNVITGERYKMNPKESQGLMAGEYGTLPAPVNEEVRKKVIGDRPVITCRPVEDPNYGVKHLDEFRKEIGQYYTQEEDVLSYALFPQVATKFFEKRLAQTVKLDTSVLDKANNAMPV
;
A
#
# COMPACT_ATOMS: atom_id res chain seq x y z
N THR A 1 6.41 -7.85 12.63
CA THR A 1 6.86 -6.45 12.41
C THR A 1 7.68 -6.35 11.12
N HIS A 2 7.90 -5.17 10.55
CA HIS A 2 8.89 -4.96 9.48
C HIS A 2 10.29 -4.71 10.07
N ASN A 3 11.36 -4.94 9.29
CA ASN A 3 12.75 -4.84 9.74
C ASN A 3 13.54 -3.69 9.08
N THR A 4 12.86 -2.62 8.66
CA THR A 4 13.49 -1.54 7.87
C THR A 4 14.55 -0.81 8.67
N THR A 5 14.33 -0.67 9.97
CA THR A 5 15.22 -0.01 10.92
C THR A 5 16.30 -0.94 11.46
N GLY A 6 16.30 -2.23 11.08
CA GLY A 6 17.19 -3.25 11.64
C GLY A 6 16.88 -3.62 13.09
N THR A 7 15.73 -3.20 13.61
CA THR A 7 15.32 -3.48 15.00
C THR A 7 14.19 -4.49 15.11
N GLY A 8 13.67 -4.98 13.98
CA GLY A 8 12.55 -5.91 13.93
C GLY A 8 12.86 -7.24 14.63
N ASP A 9 14.08 -7.75 14.46
CA ASP A 9 14.53 -8.98 15.15
C ASP A 9 14.51 -8.80 16.67
N MET A 10 15.06 -7.67 17.16
CA MET A 10 15.06 -7.34 18.59
C MET A 10 13.65 -7.15 19.14
N VAL A 11 12.75 -6.50 18.37
CA VAL A 11 11.36 -6.32 18.76
C VAL A 11 10.64 -7.66 18.87
N ASN A 12 10.81 -8.55 17.88
CA ASN A 12 10.21 -9.89 17.93
C ASN A 12 10.75 -10.67 19.14
N LEU A 13 12.06 -10.68 19.38
CA LEU A 13 12.65 -11.36 20.53
C LEU A 13 12.12 -10.81 21.87
N LYS A 14 12.05 -9.49 22.03
CA LYS A 14 11.50 -8.87 23.24
C LYS A 14 10.00 -9.11 23.41
N ALA A 15 9.24 -9.22 22.34
CA ALA A 15 7.83 -9.58 22.41
C ALA A 15 7.65 -11.04 22.87
N ILE A 16 8.50 -11.95 22.41
CA ILE A 16 8.51 -13.36 22.83
C ILE A 16 8.84 -13.48 24.31
N GLU A 17 9.92 -12.81 24.76
CA GLU A 17 10.28 -12.77 26.19
C GLU A 17 9.19 -12.12 27.06
N ALA A 18 8.32 -11.29 26.47
CA ALA A 18 7.17 -10.69 27.15
C ALA A 18 5.90 -11.55 27.09
N GLY A 19 5.94 -12.72 26.43
CA GLY A 19 4.85 -13.68 26.38
C GLY A 19 3.88 -13.53 25.20
N VAL A 20 4.30 -12.95 24.07
CA VAL A 20 3.47 -12.98 22.85
C VAL A 20 3.33 -14.41 22.32
N ASP A 21 2.14 -14.78 21.85
CA ASP A 21 1.87 -16.13 21.35
C ASP A 21 2.42 -16.38 19.93
N ILE A 22 2.40 -15.36 19.07
CA ILE A 22 2.72 -15.47 17.64
C ILE A 22 3.49 -14.24 17.17
N VAL A 23 4.50 -14.46 16.32
CA VAL A 23 5.24 -13.41 15.61
C VAL A 23 5.31 -13.70 14.11
N ASP A 24 5.23 -12.64 13.30
CA ASP A 24 5.40 -12.73 11.84
C ASP A 24 6.86 -12.57 11.44
N CYS A 25 7.31 -13.44 10.52
CA CYS A 25 8.63 -13.45 9.89
C CYS A 25 8.50 -13.70 8.38
N ALA A 26 9.59 -13.54 7.63
CA ALA A 26 9.69 -13.91 6.22
C ALA A 26 10.93 -14.78 5.98
N LEU A 27 10.87 -15.69 5.00
CA LEU A 27 12.04 -16.49 4.62
C LEU A 27 13.19 -15.57 4.20
N SER A 28 14.40 -15.90 4.66
CA SER A 28 15.59 -15.06 4.50
C SER A 28 15.88 -14.51 3.09
N PRO A 29 15.55 -15.18 1.95
CA PRO A 29 15.82 -14.61 0.62
C PRO A 29 14.98 -13.38 0.29
N LEU A 30 13.82 -13.22 0.94
CA LEU A 30 12.88 -12.11 0.78
C LEU A 30 12.57 -11.40 2.11
N GLY A 31 13.29 -11.75 3.18
CA GLY A 31 13.20 -11.13 4.50
C GLY A 31 14.13 -9.92 4.65
N ASN A 32 14.03 -9.28 5.81
CA ASN A 32 14.77 -8.09 6.23
C ASN A 32 14.55 -6.84 5.36
N GLY A 33 15.20 -5.74 5.74
CA GLY A 33 14.99 -4.43 5.13
C GLY A 33 13.52 -4.02 5.22
N THR A 34 12.89 -3.67 4.09
CA THR A 34 11.47 -3.33 4.05
C THR A 34 10.52 -4.50 4.30
N SER A 35 11.02 -5.74 4.39
CA SER A 35 10.26 -6.96 4.73
C SER A 35 10.29 -7.25 6.24
N GLN A 36 9.78 -8.41 6.64
CA GLN A 36 9.77 -8.92 8.00
C GLN A 36 11.15 -9.50 8.40
N PRO A 37 11.46 -9.63 9.71
CA PRO A 37 12.60 -10.41 10.22
C PRO A 37 12.73 -11.79 9.58
N ALA A 38 13.95 -12.29 9.45
CA ALA A 38 14.22 -13.59 8.83
C ALA A 38 13.73 -14.75 9.72
N THR A 39 12.88 -15.61 9.18
CA THR A 39 12.29 -16.75 9.89
C THR A 39 13.34 -17.70 10.44
N GLU A 40 14.34 -18.05 9.62
CA GLU A 40 15.38 -19.02 9.97
C GLU A 40 16.24 -18.53 11.14
N SER A 41 16.60 -17.24 11.13
CA SER A 41 17.40 -16.62 12.19
C SER A 41 16.65 -16.59 13.52
N LEU A 42 15.35 -16.30 13.49
CA LEU A 42 14.54 -16.27 14.72
C LEU A 42 14.36 -17.67 15.30
N ILE A 43 14.04 -18.67 14.48
CA ILE A 43 13.92 -20.07 14.93
C ILE A 43 15.24 -20.56 15.54
N ALA A 44 16.36 -20.33 14.87
CA ALA A 44 17.69 -20.70 15.38
C ALA A 44 18.01 -20.02 16.73
N THR A 45 17.56 -18.78 16.92
CA THR A 45 17.76 -18.02 18.17
C THR A 45 16.96 -18.60 19.34
N LEU A 46 15.78 -19.16 19.08
CA LEU A 46 14.88 -19.69 20.10
C LEU A 46 15.09 -21.18 20.40
N GLN A 47 15.84 -21.89 19.57
CA GLN A 47 16.07 -23.32 19.70
C GLN A 47 16.73 -23.66 21.05
N GLY A 48 16.14 -24.61 21.78
CA GLY A 48 16.58 -25.04 23.11
C GLY A 48 16.23 -24.09 24.26
N THR A 49 15.53 -22.98 23.99
CA THR A 49 14.97 -22.10 25.02
C THR A 49 13.58 -22.56 25.44
N GLU A 50 12.99 -21.92 26.46
CA GLU A 50 11.58 -22.14 26.81
C GLU A 50 10.59 -21.72 25.70
N TYR A 51 11.07 -20.93 24.74
CA TYR A 51 10.31 -20.42 23.59
C TYR A 51 10.61 -21.19 22.29
N ASP A 52 11.19 -22.38 22.38
CA ASP A 52 11.49 -23.21 21.20
C ASP A 52 10.22 -23.41 20.36
N THR A 53 10.33 -23.13 19.07
CA THR A 53 9.20 -23.20 18.14
C THR A 53 8.86 -24.63 17.72
N GLY A 54 9.77 -25.60 17.93
CA GLY A 54 9.65 -26.97 17.46
C GLY A 54 9.76 -27.13 15.94
N ILE A 55 10.12 -26.06 15.21
CA ILE A 55 10.25 -26.07 13.75
C ILE A 55 11.66 -26.53 13.35
N ASP A 56 11.74 -27.57 12.52
CA ASP A 56 13.01 -28.03 11.97
C ASP A 56 13.53 -27.10 10.86
N LEU A 57 14.67 -26.47 11.10
CA LEU A 57 15.37 -25.62 10.13
C LEU A 57 15.73 -26.37 8.83
N ASN A 58 15.95 -27.68 8.89
CA ASN A 58 16.25 -28.48 7.71
C ASN A 58 15.03 -28.58 6.77
N GLU A 59 13.82 -28.66 7.33
CA GLU A 59 12.60 -28.66 6.51
C GLU A 59 12.34 -27.30 5.86
N LEU A 60 12.74 -26.20 6.52
CA LEU A 60 12.69 -24.85 5.93
C LEU A 60 13.67 -24.65 4.77
N THR A 61 14.79 -25.38 4.75
CA THR A 61 15.84 -25.22 3.73
C THR A 61 15.29 -25.38 2.31
N LYS A 62 14.39 -26.34 2.08
CA LYS A 62 13.76 -26.55 0.75
C LYS A 62 12.99 -25.31 0.28
N ALA A 63 12.25 -24.66 1.19
CA ALA A 63 11.52 -23.43 0.89
C ALA A 63 12.48 -22.25 0.67
N THR A 64 13.49 -22.11 1.54
CA THR A 64 14.52 -21.07 1.41
C THR A 64 15.28 -21.16 0.09
N ASP A 65 15.65 -22.37 -0.36
CA ASP A 65 16.34 -22.56 -1.65
C ASP A 65 15.46 -22.23 -2.85
N HIS A 66 14.19 -22.62 -2.82
CA HIS A 66 13.22 -22.21 -3.84
C HIS A 66 13.11 -20.69 -3.92
N PHE A 67 12.90 -20.02 -2.79
CA PHE A 67 12.73 -18.56 -2.75
C PHE A 67 14.03 -17.81 -3.03
N ARG A 68 15.20 -18.43 -2.85
CA ARG A 68 16.48 -17.89 -3.32
C ARG A 68 16.50 -17.75 -4.85
N GLY A 69 16.03 -18.76 -5.57
CA GLY A 69 15.87 -18.71 -7.02
C GLY A 69 14.86 -17.63 -7.46
N VAL A 70 13.73 -17.52 -6.75
CA VAL A 70 12.74 -16.46 -6.99
C VAL A 70 13.33 -15.07 -6.77
N ALA A 71 13.99 -14.85 -5.63
CA ALA A 71 14.63 -13.57 -5.30
C ALA A 71 15.68 -13.18 -6.34
N GLN A 72 16.47 -14.13 -6.82
CA GLN A 72 17.45 -13.90 -7.87
C GLN A 72 16.78 -13.45 -9.17
N LYS A 73 15.72 -14.14 -9.61
CA LYS A 73 14.94 -13.75 -10.80
C LYS A 73 14.34 -12.34 -10.65
N LEU A 74 13.80 -12.01 -9.47
CA LEU A 74 13.23 -10.68 -9.21
C LEU A 74 14.29 -9.57 -9.23
N LYS A 75 15.50 -9.85 -8.74
CA LYS A 75 16.64 -8.92 -8.84
C LYS A 75 17.07 -8.70 -10.29
N GLU A 76 17.20 -9.78 -11.07
CA GLU A 76 17.54 -9.71 -12.49
C GLU A 76 16.51 -8.94 -13.31
N GLN A 77 15.22 -9.03 -12.94
CA GLN A 77 14.13 -8.27 -13.56
C GLN A 77 14.03 -6.82 -13.06
N GLY A 78 14.87 -6.40 -12.10
CA GLY A 78 14.83 -5.06 -11.50
C GLY A 78 13.62 -4.80 -10.60
N ILE A 79 12.86 -5.84 -10.24
CA ILE A 79 11.69 -5.74 -9.36
C ILE A 79 12.15 -5.62 -7.89
N LEU A 80 13.20 -6.35 -7.52
CA LEU A 80 13.76 -6.33 -6.17
C LEU A 80 15.02 -5.45 -6.11
N ASP A 81 14.85 -4.19 -5.71
CA ASP A 81 15.95 -3.23 -5.55
C ASP A 81 16.80 -3.59 -4.30
N PRO A 82 18.12 -3.76 -4.42
CA PRO A 82 19.00 -4.00 -3.27
C PRO A 82 18.89 -2.96 -2.14
N LYS A 83 18.52 -1.71 -2.46
CA LYS A 83 18.32 -0.66 -1.45
C LYS A 83 17.21 -1.00 -0.46
N VAL A 84 16.13 -1.63 -0.92
CA VAL A 84 14.99 -1.97 -0.03
C VAL A 84 15.27 -3.17 0.87
N LEU A 85 16.37 -3.90 0.63
CA LEU A 85 16.85 -5.00 1.46
C LEU A 85 17.81 -4.52 2.57
N SER A 86 18.24 -3.25 2.51
CA SER A 86 19.18 -2.67 3.47
C SER A 86 18.44 -2.02 4.64
N VAL A 87 19.15 -1.89 5.76
CA VAL A 87 18.69 -1.12 6.92
C VAL A 87 18.67 0.37 6.59
N ASP A 88 17.55 1.04 6.84
CA ASP A 88 17.41 2.50 6.79
C ASP A 88 16.89 3.05 8.12
N VAL A 89 17.81 3.60 8.91
CA VAL A 89 17.49 4.21 10.22
C VAL A 89 16.72 5.52 10.09
N ASN A 90 16.68 6.16 8.92
CA ASN A 90 15.93 7.39 8.73
C ASN A 90 14.42 7.16 8.80
N THR A 91 13.95 5.92 8.61
CA THR A 91 12.55 5.55 8.88
C THR A 91 12.14 5.85 10.32
N LEU A 92 13.06 5.77 11.29
CA LEU A 92 12.78 6.17 12.68
C LEU A 92 12.45 7.66 12.81
N LYS A 93 13.04 8.50 11.95
CA LYS A 93 12.84 9.95 11.97
C LYS A 93 11.56 10.36 11.25
N TYR A 94 11.35 9.85 10.04
CA TYR A 94 10.26 10.33 9.18
C TYR A 94 8.99 9.49 9.31
N GLN A 95 9.07 8.28 9.88
CA GLN A 95 7.95 7.35 10.05
C GLN A 95 7.21 7.06 8.73
N VAL A 96 7.92 7.17 7.60
CA VAL A 96 7.41 6.89 6.26
C VAL A 96 7.58 5.40 5.98
N PRO A 97 6.49 4.64 5.78
CA PRO A 97 6.59 3.22 5.39
C PRO A 97 7.34 3.05 4.06
N GLY A 98 8.05 1.94 3.88
CA GLY A 98 8.85 1.70 2.66
C GLY A 98 8.06 1.83 1.36
N GLY A 99 6.85 1.25 1.29
CA GLY A 99 5.98 1.38 0.12
C GLY A 99 5.51 2.82 -0.17
N MET A 100 5.35 3.63 0.88
CA MET A 100 5.04 5.06 0.74
C MET A 100 6.25 5.82 0.17
N LEU A 101 7.46 5.54 0.65
CA LEU A 101 8.69 6.18 0.18
C LEU A 101 8.91 5.99 -1.33
N SER A 102 8.79 4.76 -1.82
CA SER A 102 8.93 4.47 -3.26
C SER A 102 7.91 5.23 -4.10
N ASN A 103 6.67 5.36 -3.62
CA ASN A 103 5.63 6.12 -4.31
C ASN A 103 5.94 7.63 -4.36
N LEU A 104 6.40 8.22 -3.25
CA LEU A 104 6.80 9.64 -3.20
C LEU A 104 7.93 9.95 -4.19
N ILE A 105 8.94 9.08 -4.25
CA ILE A 105 10.05 9.21 -5.20
C ILE A 105 9.54 9.20 -6.65
N ASN A 106 8.62 8.27 -6.97
CA ASN A 106 8.03 8.20 -8.30
C ASN A 106 7.19 9.43 -8.65
N GLN A 107 6.39 9.95 -7.72
CA GLN A 107 5.61 11.18 -7.91
C GLN A 107 6.52 12.39 -8.18
N LEU A 108 7.59 12.56 -7.40
CA LEU A 108 8.57 13.63 -7.60
C LEU A 108 9.32 13.50 -8.92
N LYS A 109 9.70 12.27 -9.31
CA LYS A 109 10.33 12.01 -10.60
C LYS A 109 9.43 12.38 -11.77
N GLN A 110 8.15 12.03 -11.71
CA GLN A 110 7.15 12.39 -12.73
C GLN A 110 6.95 13.91 -12.81
N ALA A 111 7.04 14.61 -11.67
CA ALA A 111 6.98 16.06 -11.62
C ALA A 111 8.30 16.76 -12.00
N GLY A 112 9.38 16.02 -12.25
CA GLY A 112 10.71 16.58 -12.51
C GLY A 112 11.35 17.28 -11.30
N GLN A 113 10.94 16.93 -10.08
CA GLN A 113 11.39 17.56 -8.82
C GLN A 113 12.00 16.55 -7.85
N SER A 114 12.78 15.60 -8.37
CA SER A 114 13.42 14.53 -7.58
C SER A 114 14.35 15.07 -6.47
N ASP A 115 14.88 16.27 -6.64
CA ASP A 115 15.74 17.00 -5.69
C ASP A 115 15.00 17.40 -4.41
N LYS A 116 13.67 17.49 -4.43
CA LYS A 116 12.84 17.93 -3.28
C LYS A 116 12.45 16.81 -2.31
N LEU A 117 13.01 15.61 -2.44
CA LEU A 117 12.63 14.46 -1.62
C LEU A 117 12.70 14.76 -0.11
N TYR A 118 13.78 15.38 0.36
CA TYR A 118 13.94 15.69 1.78
C TYR A 118 12.96 16.76 2.28
N GLU A 119 12.56 17.70 1.43
CA GLU A 119 11.51 18.67 1.77
C GLU A 119 10.16 17.97 1.95
N VAL A 120 9.84 17.01 1.07
CA VAL A 120 8.62 16.19 1.19
C VAL A 120 8.66 15.35 2.47
N LEU A 121 9.78 14.69 2.78
CA LEU A 121 9.92 13.90 4.00
C LEU A 121 9.76 14.75 5.27
N ALA A 122 10.21 16.00 5.24
CA ALA A 122 10.00 16.96 6.33
C ALA A 122 8.55 17.49 6.40
N GLU A 123 7.83 17.51 5.28
CA GLU A 123 6.44 17.95 5.20
C GLU A 123 5.44 16.88 5.67
N VAL A 124 5.72 15.59 5.45
CA VAL A 124 4.87 14.47 5.88
C VAL A 124 4.43 14.56 7.36
N PRO A 125 5.33 14.72 8.36
CA PRO A 125 4.91 14.82 9.75
C PRO A 125 4.08 16.07 10.05
N ARG A 126 4.27 17.17 9.30
CA ARG A 126 3.46 18.40 9.45
C ARG A 126 2.04 18.18 8.94
N VAL A 127 1.89 17.57 7.76
CA VAL A 127 0.57 17.19 7.21
C VAL A 127 -0.12 16.19 8.13
N ARG A 128 0.61 15.17 8.60
CA ARG A 128 0.07 14.17 9.53
C ARG A 128 -0.48 14.82 10.80
N LYS A 129 0.24 15.80 11.36
CA LYS A 129 -0.23 16.57 12.52
C LYS A 129 -1.51 17.34 12.20
N ASP A 130 -1.52 18.09 11.10
CA ASP A 130 -2.69 18.88 10.70
C ASP A 130 -3.92 17.99 10.42
N PHE A 131 -3.70 16.75 9.99
CA PHE A 131 -4.74 15.76 9.74
C PHE A 131 -5.11 14.93 10.99
N GLY A 132 -4.72 15.35 12.20
CA GLY A 132 -5.14 14.68 13.43
C GLY A 132 -4.40 13.36 13.71
N TYR A 133 -3.14 13.27 13.32
CA TYR A 133 -2.23 12.15 13.59
C TYR A 133 -2.72 10.75 13.15
N PRO A 134 -3.26 10.57 11.92
CA PRO A 134 -3.63 9.24 11.46
C PRO A 134 -2.40 8.30 11.50
N PRO A 135 -2.59 7.01 11.82
CA PRO A 135 -1.54 6.01 11.60
C PRO A 135 -1.10 6.05 10.14
N LEU A 136 0.21 6.06 9.85
CA LEU A 136 0.69 6.05 8.46
C LEU A 136 0.69 4.63 7.92
N VAL A 137 -0.50 4.14 7.57
CA VAL A 137 -0.75 2.87 6.89
C VAL A 137 -1.70 3.11 5.72
N THR A 138 -1.77 2.19 4.75
CA THR A 138 -2.73 2.31 3.65
C THR A 138 -4.16 2.38 4.19
N PRO A 139 -5.01 3.32 3.72
CA PRO A 139 -4.75 4.32 2.67
C PRO A 139 -4.15 5.65 3.15
N THR A 140 -4.18 5.93 4.46
CA THR A 140 -3.78 7.21 5.07
C THR A 140 -2.32 7.61 4.82
N SER A 141 -1.39 6.67 4.69
CA SER A 141 0.01 6.97 4.35
C SER A 141 0.14 7.60 2.96
N GLN A 142 -0.56 7.07 1.96
CA GLN A 142 -0.58 7.64 0.60
C GLN A 142 -1.29 8.99 0.57
N ILE A 143 -2.36 9.18 1.36
CA ILE A 143 -3.10 10.45 1.44
C ILE A 143 -2.19 11.55 2.00
N VAL A 144 -1.60 11.32 3.17
CA VAL A 144 -0.67 12.26 3.82
C VAL A 144 0.55 12.52 2.93
N GLY A 145 1.10 11.47 2.32
CA GLY A 145 2.24 11.58 1.41
C GLY A 145 1.97 12.42 0.18
N THR A 146 0.87 12.12 -0.51
CA THR A 146 0.49 12.85 -1.73
C THR A 146 0.20 14.31 -1.40
N GLN A 147 -0.47 14.60 -0.28
CA GLN A 147 -0.66 15.98 0.16
C GLN A 147 0.67 16.69 0.46
N ALA A 148 1.63 16.01 1.10
CA ALA A 148 2.95 16.58 1.35
C ALA A 148 3.70 16.90 0.05
N VAL A 149 3.62 16.01 -0.95
CA VAL A 149 4.14 16.26 -2.30
C VAL A 149 3.47 17.47 -2.93
N MET A 150 2.13 17.58 -2.87
CA MET A 150 1.41 18.74 -3.42
C MET A 150 1.84 20.05 -2.76
N ASN A 151 1.99 20.07 -1.43
CA ASN A 151 2.44 21.25 -0.69
C ASN A 151 3.84 21.71 -1.14
N VAL A 152 4.77 20.78 -1.35
CA VAL A 152 6.16 21.08 -1.74
C VAL A 152 6.28 21.47 -3.22
N ILE A 153 5.55 20.79 -4.12
CA ILE A 153 5.56 21.10 -5.55
C ILE A 153 4.94 22.48 -5.80
N THR A 154 3.83 22.79 -5.14
CA THR A 154 3.13 24.07 -5.30
C THR A 154 3.83 25.24 -4.58
N GLY A 155 4.72 24.94 -3.63
CA GLY A 155 5.36 25.93 -2.78
C GLY A 155 4.43 26.56 -1.74
N GLU A 156 3.20 26.06 -1.59
CA GLU A 156 2.18 26.61 -0.71
C GLU A 156 1.34 25.49 -0.09
N ARG A 157 1.30 25.41 1.25
CA ARG A 157 0.59 24.34 1.95
C ARG A 157 -0.92 24.42 1.67
N TYR A 158 -1.51 23.31 1.23
CA TYR A 158 -2.94 23.13 0.99
C TYR A 158 -3.53 23.99 -0.13
N LYS A 159 -2.70 24.46 -1.07
CA LYS A 159 -3.15 25.13 -2.31
C LYS A 159 -3.87 24.17 -3.25
N MET A 160 -3.34 22.95 -3.37
CA MET A 160 -3.95 21.84 -4.12
C MET A 160 -4.22 20.68 -3.18
N ASN A 161 -5.47 20.22 -3.15
CA ASN A 161 -5.94 19.22 -2.20
C ASN A 161 -6.54 18.03 -2.97
N PRO A 162 -5.85 16.89 -3.07
CA PRO A 162 -6.39 15.67 -3.68
C PRO A 162 -7.71 15.24 -3.04
N LYS A 163 -8.54 14.53 -3.81
CA LYS A 163 -9.88 14.10 -3.36
C LYS A 163 -9.81 13.26 -2.08
N GLU A 164 -8.82 12.38 -1.97
CA GLU A 164 -8.63 11.50 -0.82
C GLU A 164 -8.22 12.30 0.44
N SER A 165 -7.43 13.37 0.28
CA SER A 165 -7.14 14.30 1.39
C SER A 165 -8.40 15.00 1.86
N GLN A 166 -9.25 15.45 0.93
CA GLN A 166 -10.52 16.06 1.26
C GLN A 166 -11.45 15.07 1.96
N GLY A 167 -11.49 13.81 1.51
CA GLY A 167 -12.30 12.78 2.14
C GLY A 167 -11.84 12.44 3.55
N LEU A 168 -10.52 12.33 3.78
CA LEU A 168 -9.98 12.13 5.12
C LEU A 168 -10.37 13.28 6.06
N MET A 169 -10.26 14.52 5.59
CA MET A 169 -10.62 15.70 6.38
C MET A 169 -12.13 15.87 6.59
N ALA A 170 -12.95 15.27 5.72
CA ALA A 170 -14.41 15.22 5.83
C ALA A 170 -14.94 14.02 6.65
N GLY A 171 -14.07 13.13 7.14
CA GLY A 171 -14.46 11.97 7.97
C GLY A 171 -14.80 10.70 7.17
N GLU A 172 -14.60 10.70 5.85
CA GLU A 172 -14.95 9.58 4.95
C GLU A 172 -14.10 8.31 5.16
N TYR A 173 -13.03 8.42 5.96
CA TYR A 173 -12.15 7.31 6.35
C TYR A 173 -12.32 6.91 7.82
N GLY A 174 -13.31 7.49 8.51
CA GLY A 174 -13.58 7.26 9.93
C GLY A 174 -13.02 8.35 10.84
N THR A 175 -12.97 8.02 12.14
CA THR A 175 -12.55 8.96 13.19
C THR A 175 -11.04 9.04 13.29
N LEU A 176 -10.51 10.27 13.28
CA LEU A 176 -9.08 10.55 13.46
C LEU A 176 -8.70 10.50 14.95
N PRO A 177 -7.52 9.99 15.30
CA PRO A 177 -7.15 9.73 16.69
C PRO A 177 -6.86 10.99 17.52
N ALA A 178 -6.58 12.11 16.85
CA ALA A 178 -6.35 13.40 17.49
C ALA A 178 -7.14 14.52 16.80
N PRO A 179 -7.34 15.67 17.47
CA PRO A 179 -7.97 16.82 16.86
C PRO A 179 -7.25 17.23 15.58
N VAL A 180 -8.01 17.51 14.52
CA VAL A 180 -7.45 18.08 13.29
C VAL A 180 -7.19 19.58 13.47
N ASN A 181 -6.35 20.12 12.61
CA ASN A 181 -6.23 21.56 12.46
C ASN A 181 -7.46 22.10 11.69
N GLU A 182 -8.37 22.79 12.38
CA GLU A 182 -9.62 23.29 11.77
C GLU A 182 -9.40 24.38 10.71
N GLU A 183 -8.33 25.18 10.82
CA GLU A 183 -7.98 26.15 9.76
C GLU A 183 -7.58 25.42 8.47
N VAL A 184 -6.80 24.34 8.61
CA VAL A 184 -6.43 23.48 7.49
C VAL A 184 -7.65 22.73 6.97
N ARG A 185 -8.51 22.19 7.83
CA ARG A 185 -9.75 21.53 7.40
C ARG A 185 -10.57 22.47 6.52
N LYS A 186 -10.81 23.70 6.97
CA LYS A 186 -11.55 24.70 6.20
C LYS A 186 -10.89 25.03 4.86
N LYS A 187 -9.55 25.09 4.79
CA LYS A 187 -8.84 25.27 3.50
C LYS A 187 -8.99 24.06 2.57
N VAL A 188 -9.00 22.85 3.12
CA VAL A 188 -9.03 21.60 2.34
C VAL A 188 -10.43 21.29 1.83
N ILE A 189 -11.47 21.43 2.66
CA ILE A 189 -12.84 20.99 2.32
C ILE A 189 -13.85 22.14 2.25
N GLY A 190 -13.46 23.37 2.56
CA GLY A 190 -14.38 24.52 2.59
C GLY A 190 -15.50 24.32 3.62
N ASP A 191 -16.74 24.47 3.16
CA ASP A 191 -17.96 24.28 3.96
C ASP A 191 -18.56 22.87 3.79
N ARG A 192 -17.80 21.93 3.19
CA ARG A 192 -18.24 20.53 3.07
C ARG A 192 -18.55 19.96 4.47
N PRO A 193 -19.71 19.32 4.68
CA PRO A 193 -20.03 18.68 5.95
C PRO A 193 -18.98 17.63 6.34
N VAL A 194 -18.67 17.59 7.63
CA VAL A 194 -17.82 16.54 8.22
C VAL A 194 -18.73 15.47 8.80
N ILE A 195 -18.61 14.24 8.33
CA ILE A 195 -19.35 13.12 8.89
C ILE A 195 -18.68 12.59 10.16
N THR A 196 -19.49 12.13 11.10
CA THR A 196 -19.03 11.54 12.37
C THR A 196 -19.54 10.11 12.58
N CYS A 197 -20.44 9.65 11.72
CA CYS A 197 -20.86 8.25 11.66
C CYS A 197 -19.83 7.37 10.95
N ARG A 198 -20.05 6.06 10.93
CA ARG A 198 -19.26 5.17 10.08
C ARG A 198 -19.55 5.52 8.61
N PRO A 199 -18.56 5.69 7.72
CA PRO A 199 -18.79 6.19 6.37
C PRO A 199 -19.90 5.46 5.58
N VAL A 200 -19.99 4.14 5.70
CA VAL A 200 -21.03 3.33 5.02
C VAL A 200 -22.45 3.55 5.55
N GLU A 201 -22.62 4.24 6.67
CA GLU A 201 -23.91 4.63 7.24
C GLU A 201 -24.34 6.05 6.84
N ASP A 202 -23.45 6.83 6.20
CA ASP A 202 -23.83 8.11 5.62
C ASP A 202 -24.85 7.85 4.49
N PRO A 203 -26.06 8.44 4.54
CA PRO A 203 -27.05 8.33 3.47
C PRO A 203 -26.52 8.72 2.09
N ASN A 204 -25.46 9.55 2.03
CA ASN A 204 -24.85 10.02 0.79
C ASN A 204 -23.68 9.15 0.27
N TYR A 205 -23.28 8.09 0.99
CA TYR A 205 -22.13 7.25 0.61
C TYR A 205 -22.33 6.53 -0.74
N GLY A 206 -23.58 6.21 -1.08
CA GLY A 206 -23.92 5.55 -2.35
C GLY A 206 -23.48 4.08 -2.40
N VAL A 207 -24.03 3.24 -1.49
CA VAL A 207 -23.75 1.81 -1.47
C VAL A 207 -24.37 1.14 -2.70
N LYS A 208 -23.54 0.46 -3.50
CA LYS A 208 -23.97 -0.46 -4.55
C LYS A 208 -23.95 -1.90 -4.04
N HIS A 209 -24.92 -2.69 -4.48
CA HIS A 209 -25.01 -4.12 -4.18
C HIS A 209 -24.38 -4.97 -5.28
N LEU A 210 -24.02 -6.22 -4.94
CA LEU A 210 -23.38 -7.15 -5.87
C LEU A 210 -24.22 -7.40 -7.14
N ASP A 211 -25.55 -7.40 -7.04
CA ASP A 211 -26.45 -7.57 -8.19
C ASP A 211 -26.35 -6.43 -9.21
N GLU A 212 -26.02 -5.21 -8.76
CA GLU A 212 -25.81 -4.08 -9.65
C GLU A 212 -24.51 -4.25 -10.42
N PHE A 213 -23.42 -4.63 -9.73
CA PHE A 213 -22.15 -4.93 -10.38
C PHE A 213 -22.25 -6.10 -11.35
N ARG A 214 -22.99 -7.18 -11.01
CA ARG A 214 -23.27 -8.31 -11.92
C ARG A 214 -23.90 -7.85 -13.23
N LYS A 215 -24.89 -6.95 -13.15
CA LYS A 215 -25.56 -6.38 -14.33
C LYS A 215 -24.60 -5.53 -15.16
N GLU A 216 -23.77 -4.70 -14.52
CA GLU A 216 -22.79 -3.84 -15.18
C GLU A 216 -21.74 -4.63 -15.97
N ILE A 217 -21.31 -5.79 -15.46
CA ILE A 217 -20.29 -6.62 -16.11
C ILE A 217 -20.84 -7.81 -16.90
N GLY A 218 -22.15 -7.88 -17.18
CA GLY A 218 -22.80 -9.10 -17.68
C GLY A 218 -22.10 -9.76 -18.88
N GLN A 219 -21.51 -8.98 -19.80
CA GLN A 219 -20.76 -9.49 -20.96
C GLN A 219 -19.40 -10.12 -20.62
N TYR A 220 -18.84 -9.78 -19.45
CA TYR A 220 -17.55 -10.25 -18.94
C TYR A 220 -17.69 -11.29 -17.83
N TYR A 221 -18.91 -11.45 -17.28
CA TYR A 221 -19.18 -12.29 -16.14
C TYR A 221 -18.97 -13.77 -16.46
N THR A 222 -18.00 -14.39 -15.80
CA THR A 222 -17.74 -15.84 -15.89
C THR A 222 -17.81 -16.53 -14.53
N GLN A 223 -17.55 -15.78 -13.46
CA GLN A 223 -17.53 -16.25 -12.06
C GLN A 223 -17.74 -15.07 -11.11
N GLU A 224 -18.07 -15.34 -9.85
CA GLU A 224 -18.36 -14.31 -8.83
C GLU A 224 -17.12 -13.45 -8.51
N GLU A 225 -15.91 -13.98 -8.65
CA GLU A 225 -14.66 -13.25 -8.49
C GLU A 225 -14.53 -12.10 -9.51
N ASP A 226 -15.21 -12.17 -10.66
CA ASP A 226 -15.24 -11.06 -11.62
C ASP A 226 -16.05 -9.88 -11.06
N VAL A 227 -17.16 -10.17 -10.39
CA VAL A 227 -18.00 -9.15 -9.73
C VAL A 227 -17.19 -8.48 -8.62
N LEU A 228 -16.49 -9.26 -7.81
CA LEU A 228 -15.65 -8.74 -6.72
C LEU A 228 -14.46 -7.92 -7.26
N SER A 229 -13.80 -8.41 -8.30
CA SER A 229 -12.69 -7.69 -8.95
C SER A 229 -13.16 -6.36 -9.52
N TYR A 230 -14.34 -6.33 -10.15
CA TYR A 230 -14.95 -5.12 -10.66
C TYR A 230 -15.39 -4.18 -9.55
N ALA A 231 -16.00 -4.68 -8.47
CA ALA A 231 -16.41 -3.87 -7.33
C ALA A 231 -15.22 -3.16 -6.67
N LEU A 232 -14.05 -3.81 -6.58
CA LEU A 232 -12.84 -3.23 -6.01
C LEU A 232 -12.11 -2.28 -6.97
N PHE A 233 -11.99 -2.66 -8.24
CA PHE A 233 -11.19 -1.93 -9.22
C PHE A 233 -11.86 -1.89 -10.62
N PRO A 234 -12.97 -1.13 -10.79
CA PRO A 234 -13.77 -1.20 -12.01
C PRO A 234 -12.96 -1.03 -13.30
N GLN A 235 -12.11 0.01 -13.35
CA GLN A 235 -11.30 0.32 -14.54
C GLN A 235 -10.21 -0.71 -14.84
N VAL A 236 -9.60 -1.31 -13.81
CA VAL A 236 -8.55 -2.32 -13.97
C VAL A 236 -9.18 -3.65 -14.36
N ALA A 237 -10.27 -4.01 -13.70
CA ALA A 237 -11.02 -5.24 -13.94
C ALA A 237 -11.58 -5.28 -15.37
N THR A 238 -12.20 -4.20 -15.87
CA THR A 238 -12.72 -4.16 -17.24
C THR A 238 -11.63 -4.42 -18.28
N LYS A 239 -10.47 -3.75 -18.16
CA LYS A 239 -9.33 -3.99 -19.08
C LYS A 239 -8.82 -5.42 -19.00
N PHE A 240 -8.80 -6.01 -17.80
CA PHE A 240 -8.44 -7.41 -17.62
C PHE A 240 -9.45 -8.36 -18.27
N PHE A 241 -10.75 -8.10 -18.10
CA PHE A 241 -11.80 -8.91 -18.69
C PHE A 241 -11.80 -8.86 -20.23
N GLU A 242 -11.60 -7.67 -20.81
CA GLU A 242 -11.45 -7.49 -22.25
C GLU A 242 -10.30 -8.35 -22.80
N LYS A 243 -9.14 -8.30 -22.12
CA LYS A 243 -7.96 -9.10 -22.50
C LYS A 243 -8.23 -10.61 -22.37
N ARG A 244 -8.89 -11.03 -21.28
CA ARG A 244 -9.26 -12.43 -21.06
C ARG A 244 -10.21 -12.92 -22.15
N LEU A 245 -11.28 -12.17 -22.42
CA LEU A 245 -12.28 -12.51 -23.43
C LEU A 245 -11.63 -12.66 -24.80
N ALA A 246 -10.79 -11.70 -25.19
CA ALA A 246 -10.03 -11.73 -26.45
C ALA A 246 -9.16 -12.98 -26.61
N GLN A 247 -8.47 -13.40 -25.54
CA GLN A 247 -7.67 -14.63 -25.54
C GLN A 247 -8.54 -15.88 -25.69
N THR A 248 -9.70 -15.94 -25.04
CA THR A 248 -10.63 -17.07 -25.13
C THR A 248 -11.20 -17.25 -26.53
N VAL A 249 -11.56 -16.15 -27.19
CA VAL A 249 -12.14 -16.18 -28.55
C VAL A 249 -11.08 -16.12 -29.66
N LYS A 250 -9.78 -16.16 -29.32
CA LYS A 250 -8.64 -16.01 -30.23
C LYS A 250 -8.72 -14.77 -31.13
N LEU A 251 -9.33 -13.68 -30.64
CA LEU A 251 -9.36 -12.39 -31.33
C LEU A 251 -8.08 -11.62 -31.00
N ASP A 252 -7.36 -11.20 -32.04
CA ASP A 252 -6.24 -10.27 -31.88
C ASP A 252 -6.77 -8.87 -31.58
N THR A 253 -6.73 -8.46 -30.31
CA THR A 253 -7.21 -7.12 -29.90
C THR A 253 -6.27 -5.99 -30.28
N SER A 254 -5.09 -6.28 -30.83
CA SER A 254 -4.16 -5.24 -31.32
C SER A 254 -4.61 -4.60 -32.63
N VAL A 255 -5.51 -5.26 -33.37
CA VAL A 255 -6.05 -4.78 -34.66
C VAL A 255 -7.47 -4.21 -34.57
N LEU A 256 -8.06 -4.12 -33.38
CA LEU A 256 -9.39 -3.54 -33.18
C LEU A 256 -9.35 -2.03 -33.45
N ASP A 257 -10.14 -1.57 -34.43
CA ASP A 257 -10.44 -0.16 -34.60
C ASP A 257 -11.40 0.27 -33.48
N LYS A 258 -10.84 0.85 -32.42
CA LYS A 258 -11.60 1.31 -31.24
C LYS A 258 -12.59 2.43 -31.54
N ALA A 259 -12.41 3.18 -32.63
CA ALA A 259 -13.31 4.28 -32.98
C ALA A 259 -14.61 3.76 -33.64
N ASN A 260 -14.50 2.71 -34.45
CA ASN A 260 -15.63 2.16 -35.20
C ASN A 260 -16.10 0.79 -34.66
N ASN A 261 -15.47 0.30 -33.59
CA ASN A 261 -15.71 -1.01 -32.99
C ASN A 261 -15.68 -2.14 -34.05
N ALA A 262 -14.77 -2.03 -35.01
CA ALA A 262 -14.67 -2.91 -36.17
C ALA A 262 -13.31 -3.62 -36.18
N MET A 263 -13.31 -4.89 -36.56
CA MET A 263 -12.10 -5.67 -36.79
C MET A 263 -11.79 -5.67 -38.30
N PRO A 264 -10.53 -5.47 -38.72
CA PRO A 264 -10.16 -5.70 -40.12
C PRO A 264 -10.41 -7.17 -40.45
N VAL A 265 -11.08 -7.39 -41.57
CA VAL A 265 -11.38 -8.73 -42.12
C VAL A 265 -10.12 -9.37 -42.67
#